data_AF-A0A371CGX8-F1
#
_entry.id   AF-A0A371CGX8-F1
#
_cell.length_a   1.000
_cell.length_b   1.000
_cell.length_c   1.000
_cell.angle_alpha   90.00
_cell.angle_beta   90.00
_cell.angle_gamma   90.00
#
_symmetry.space_group_name_H-M   'P 1'
#
loop_
_entity.id
_entity.type
_entity.pdbx_description
1 polymer ?
#
loop_
_entity_poly.entity_id
_entity_poly.type
_entity_poly.pdbx_seq_one_letter_code
_entity_poly.pdbx_strand_id
1 'polypeptide(L)'
;GPEDQTLFLPSDLDAATFEAASCARLAGLELKLRVARAYDFLDQLRLSLSLKAATIQSKVRNARGTRNNITAQGEVSQANEAVVHLAKQYNDNLRRMKTLSTLLRGSPYSTKIPASLKLIDLRKDLAPADLHSARTLGASKKTDSWIFGVAPPGSEEGEAQRVRWVRAWANFLRTNEEVNLLYAEARAVRRGFLTSARLWKECDSAKPEYASAGATAYARQKAAMFSSMAED
;
A
#
# COMPACT_ATOMS: atom_id res chain seq x y z
N GLY A 1 -28.71 2.52 26.86
CA GLY A 1 -30.07 1.98 26.57
C GLY A 1 -30.03 0.48 26.66
N PRO A 2 -30.84 -0.30 25.93
CA PRO A 2 -30.77 -1.77 25.92
C PRO A 2 -29.36 -2.31 25.56
N GLU A 3 -28.50 -1.49 24.95
CA GLU A 3 -27.08 -1.74 24.72
C GLU A 3 -26.14 -1.78 25.96
N ASP A 4 -26.59 -1.33 27.15
CA ASP A 4 -25.77 -1.37 28.39
C ASP A 4 -26.08 -2.58 29.29
N GLN A 5 -26.93 -3.48 28.82
CA GLN A 5 -27.33 -4.65 29.61
C GLN A 5 -26.24 -5.74 29.50
N THR A 6 -25.61 -6.07 30.63
CA THR A 6 -24.62 -7.15 30.70
C THR A 6 -25.30 -8.48 30.37
N LEU A 7 -25.07 -9.00 29.15
CA LEU A 7 -25.72 -10.22 28.65
C LEU A 7 -25.17 -11.51 29.27
N PHE A 8 -24.18 -11.43 30.18
CA PHE A 8 -23.48 -12.56 30.80
C PHE A 8 -23.16 -13.67 29.78
N LEU A 9 -22.49 -13.28 28.69
CA LEU A 9 -22.10 -14.24 27.66
C LEU A 9 -21.10 -15.25 28.23
N PRO A 10 -20.99 -16.46 27.66
CA PRO A 10 -20.00 -17.44 28.08
C PRO A 10 -18.55 -16.90 28.15
N SER A 11 -18.20 -15.87 27.36
CA SER A 11 -16.88 -15.20 27.45
C SER A 11 -16.65 -14.35 28.70
N ASP A 12 -17.74 -13.95 29.36
CA ASP A 12 -17.71 -13.09 30.54
C ASP A 12 -17.77 -13.92 31.83
N LEU A 13 -17.95 -15.24 31.72
CA LEU A 13 -17.95 -16.19 32.82
C LEU A 13 -16.53 -16.62 33.18
N ASP A 14 -16.30 -16.75 34.47
CA ASP A 14 -15.16 -17.38 35.09
C ASP A 14 -15.21 -18.92 34.97
N ALA A 15 -14.06 -19.59 35.04
CA ALA A 15 -13.98 -21.02 34.73
C ALA A 15 -14.87 -21.90 35.64
N ALA A 16 -15.02 -21.54 36.91
CA ALA A 16 -15.86 -22.27 37.86
C ALA A 16 -17.36 -22.15 37.51
N THR A 17 -17.81 -20.95 37.16
CA THR A 17 -19.20 -20.69 36.77
C THR A 17 -19.52 -21.28 35.40
N PHE A 18 -18.55 -21.30 34.49
CA PHE A 18 -18.66 -21.93 33.18
C PHE A 18 -18.93 -23.44 33.26
N GLU A 19 -18.16 -24.16 34.09
CA GLU A 19 -18.34 -25.60 34.31
C GLU A 19 -19.68 -25.88 35.00
N ALA A 20 -20.02 -25.11 36.04
CA ALA A 20 -21.30 -25.24 36.73
C ALA A 20 -22.51 -25.03 35.80
N ALA A 21 -22.41 -24.09 34.86
CA ALA A 21 -23.46 -23.78 33.90
C ALA A 21 -23.54 -24.77 32.71
N SER A 22 -22.51 -25.61 32.50
CA SER A 22 -22.43 -26.58 31.39
C SER A 22 -22.69 -25.96 30.00
N CYS A 23 -22.24 -24.72 29.79
CA CYS A 23 -22.55 -23.91 28.61
C CYS A 23 -21.64 -24.17 27.39
N ALA A 24 -20.97 -25.32 27.30
CA ALA A 24 -19.95 -25.59 26.29
C ALA A 24 -20.45 -25.44 24.83
N ARG A 25 -21.70 -25.85 24.55
CA ARG A 25 -22.30 -25.69 23.21
C ARG A 25 -22.51 -24.23 22.85
N LEU A 26 -23.02 -23.42 23.79
CA LEU A 26 -23.26 -21.99 23.60
C LEU A 26 -21.94 -21.24 23.40
N ALA A 27 -20.91 -21.58 24.17
CA ALA A 27 -19.58 -21.03 24.02
C ALA A 27 -18.96 -21.34 22.65
N GLY A 28 -19.18 -22.55 22.11
CA GLY A 28 -18.76 -22.90 20.75
C GLY A 28 -19.45 -22.05 19.68
N LEU A 29 -20.76 -21.78 19.84
CA LEU A 29 -21.50 -20.89 18.94
C LEU A 29 -21.02 -19.44 19.06
N GLU A 30 -20.81 -18.96 20.28
CA GLU A 30 -20.29 -17.63 20.54
C GLU A 30 -18.91 -17.45 19.89
N LEU A 31 -18.03 -18.44 20.01
CA LEU A 31 -16.71 -18.39 19.39
C LEU A 31 -16.80 -18.24 17.86
N LYS A 32 -17.73 -18.97 17.21
CA LYS A 32 -17.98 -18.82 15.77
C LYS A 32 -18.47 -17.41 15.41
N LEU A 33 -19.42 -16.86 16.19
CA LEU A 33 -19.92 -15.50 15.99
C LEU A 33 -18.81 -14.46 16.19
N ARG A 34 -17.94 -14.65 17.17
CA ARG A 34 -16.80 -13.75 17.42
C ARG A 34 -15.76 -13.80 16.32
N VAL A 35 -15.52 -14.96 15.70
CA VAL A 35 -14.67 -15.08 14.51
C VAL A 35 -15.26 -14.27 13.36
N ALA A 36 -16.56 -14.43 13.06
CA ALA A 36 -17.22 -13.63 12.03
C ALA A 36 -17.14 -12.14 12.35
N ARG A 37 -17.43 -11.75 13.59
CA ARG A 37 -17.34 -10.36 14.05
C ARG A 37 -15.93 -9.77 13.94
N ALA A 38 -14.88 -10.59 14.12
CA ALA A 38 -13.50 -10.16 13.94
C ALA A 38 -13.23 -9.75 12.48
N TYR A 39 -13.77 -10.49 11.51
CA TYR A 39 -13.68 -10.12 10.09
C TYR A 39 -14.45 -8.83 9.78
N ASP A 40 -15.68 -8.68 10.31
CA ASP A 40 -16.46 -7.44 10.15
C ASP A 40 -15.68 -6.22 10.68
N PHE A 41 -15.04 -6.35 11.83
CA PHE A 41 -14.20 -5.29 12.39
C PHE A 41 -13.00 -4.97 11.50
N LEU A 42 -12.37 -5.99 10.90
CA LEU A 42 -11.27 -5.76 9.96
C LEU A 42 -11.75 -5.04 8.70
N ASP A 43 -12.94 -5.35 8.18
CA ASP A 43 -13.52 -4.65 7.04
C ASP A 43 -13.86 -3.19 7.37
N GLN A 44 -14.48 -2.94 8.52
CA GLN A 44 -14.72 -1.58 9.01
C GLN A 44 -13.40 -0.82 9.22
N LEU A 45 -12.38 -1.45 9.79
CA LEU A 45 -11.06 -0.85 9.96
C LEU A 45 -10.42 -0.47 8.61
N ARG A 46 -10.52 -1.34 7.60
CA ARG A 46 -10.00 -1.04 6.24
C ARG A 46 -10.71 0.16 5.64
N LEU A 47 -12.04 0.23 5.76
CA LEU A 47 -12.82 1.36 5.29
C LEU A 47 -12.41 2.65 6.00
N SER A 48 -12.35 2.63 7.35
CA SER A 48 -11.99 3.80 8.15
C SER A 48 -10.53 4.25 7.92
N LEU A 49 -9.60 3.32 7.73
CA LEU A 49 -8.21 3.62 7.35
C LEU A 49 -8.14 4.26 5.97
N SER A 50 -8.93 3.77 5.01
CA SER A 50 -9.01 4.34 3.67
C SER A 50 -9.60 5.76 3.69
N LEU A 51 -10.65 5.98 4.48
CA LEU A 51 -11.22 7.32 4.70
C LEU A 51 -10.18 8.26 5.34
N LYS A 52 -9.47 7.81 6.38
CA LYS A 52 -8.38 8.56 7.01
C LYS A 52 -7.27 8.92 6.01
N ALA A 53 -6.88 7.99 5.13
CA ALA A 53 -5.90 8.26 4.09
C ALA A 53 -6.38 9.36 3.14
N ALA A 54 -7.64 9.30 2.71
CA ALA A 54 -8.25 10.31 1.85
C ALA A 54 -8.34 11.68 2.52
N THR A 55 -8.69 11.76 3.82
CA THR A 55 -8.73 13.05 4.54
C THR A 55 -7.34 13.66 4.70
N ILE A 56 -6.30 12.86 4.96
CA ILE A 56 -4.90 13.32 4.98
C ILE A 56 -4.51 13.92 3.63
N GLN A 57 -4.86 13.25 2.53
CA GLN A 57 -4.53 13.74 1.19
C GLN A 57 -5.31 15.01 0.84
N SER A 58 -6.61 15.07 1.19
CA SER A 58 -7.42 16.29 1.05
C SER A 58 -6.80 17.45 1.81
N LYS A 59 -6.33 17.22 3.04
CA LYS A 59 -5.61 18.23 3.83
C LYS A 59 -4.37 18.72 3.10
N VAL A 60 -3.49 17.83 2.64
CA VAL A 60 -2.26 18.20 1.92
C VAL A 60 -2.58 19.04 0.67
N ARG A 61 -3.60 18.63 -0.08
CA ARG A 61 -3.99 19.30 -1.32
C ARG A 61 -4.65 20.65 -1.10
N ASN A 62 -5.59 20.74 -0.15
CA ASN A 62 -6.55 21.85 -0.07
C ASN A 62 -6.32 22.79 1.12
N ALA A 63 -5.71 22.34 2.22
CA ALA A 63 -5.54 23.19 3.39
C ALA A 63 -4.44 24.24 3.13
N ARG A 64 -4.86 25.52 3.11
CA ARG A 64 -3.98 26.69 2.98
C ARG A 64 -4.29 27.69 4.09
N GLY A 65 -3.24 28.24 4.70
CA GLY A 65 -3.36 29.13 5.86
C GLY A 65 -3.70 28.42 7.18
N THR A 66 -3.65 29.16 8.29
CA THR A 66 -3.75 28.59 9.64
C THR A 66 -5.13 28.02 9.95
N ARG A 67 -6.22 28.75 9.66
CA ARG A 67 -7.59 28.33 9.96
C ARG A 67 -7.96 27.00 9.28
N ASN A 68 -7.73 26.90 7.97
CA ASN A 68 -8.07 25.70 7.21
C ASN A 68 -7.20 24.50 7.63
N ASN A 69 -5.94 24.74 8.02
CA ASN A 69 -5.09 23.69 8.57
C ASN A 69 -5.62 23.15 9.90
N ILE A 70 -6.14 24.01 10.78
CA ILE A 70 -6.73 23.58 12.06
C ILE A 70 -7.99 22.74 11.80
N THR A 71 -8.91 23.20 10.94
CA THR A 71 -10.13 22.46 10.60
C THR A 71 -9.78 21.09 9.99
N ALA A 72 -8.92 21.06 8.98
CA ALA A 72 -8.50 19.82 8.34
C ALA A 72 -7.74 18.88 9.29
N GLN A 73 -6.98 19.43 10.25
CA GLN A 73 -6.34 18.62 11.29
C GLN A 73 -7.38 18.02 12.25
N GLY A 74 -8.45 18.75 12.58
CA GLY A 74 -9.57 18.24 13.37
C GLY A 74 -10.25 17.03 12.71
N GLU A 75 -10.53 17.13 11.41
CA GLU A 75 -11.10 16.01 10.62
C GLU A 75 -10.18 14.78 10.62
N VAL A 76 -8.86 14.99 10.46
CA VAL A 76 -7.87 13.91 10.53
C VAL A 76 -7.82 13.29 11.94
N SER A 77 -7.93 14.09 13.01
CA SER A 77 -7.98 13.58 14.39
C SER A 77 -9.22 12.73 14.61
N GLN A 78 -10.39 13.21 14.20
CA GLN A 78 -11.65 12.49 14.33
C GLN A 78 -11.62 11.16 13.57
N ALA A 79 -11.11 11.16 12.33
CA ALA A 79 -10.93 9.92 11.57
C ALA A 79 -9.94 8.96 12.25
N ASN A 80 -8.88 9.48 12.86
CA ASN A 80 -7.91 8.68 13.62
C ASN A 80 -8.53 8.09 14.90
N GLU A 81 -9.32 8.85 15.64
CA GLU A 81 -10.02 8.39 16.84
C GLU A 81 -11.01 7.26 16.53
N ALA A 82 -11.77 7.38 15.43
CA ALA A 82 -12.67 6.32 14.96
C ALA A 82 -11.91 5.02 14.64
N VAL A 83 -10.76 5.13 13.95
CA VAL A 83 -9.88 3.99 13.66
C VAL A 83 -9.34 3.34 14.93
N VAL A 84 -8.85 4.13 15.88
CA VAL A 84 -8.32 3.63 17.17
C VAL A 84 -9.43 2.96 17.98
N HIS A 85 -10.63 3.51 17.98
CA HIS A 85 -11.78 2.92 18.67
C HIS A 85 -12.15 1.55 18.11
N LEU A 86 -12.27 1.42 16.78
CA LEU A 86 -12.53 0.14 16.12
C LEU A 86 -11.42 -0.88 16.39
N ALA A 87 -10.16 -0.44 16.40
CA ALA A 87 -9.02 -1.32 16.69
C ALA A 87 -9.04 -1.85 18.12
N LYS A 88 -9.46 -1.02 19.09
CA LYS A 88 -9.68 -1.46 20.49
C LYS A 88 -10.79 -2.50 20.57
N GLN A 89 -11.94 -2.26 19.93
CA GLN A 89 -13.05 -3.21 19.89
C GLN A 89 -12.66 -4.56 19.28
N TYR A 90 -11.89 -4.53 18.19
CA TYR A 90 -11.33 -5.75 17.59
C TYR A 90 -10.42 -6.49 18.58
N ASN A 91 -9.50 -5.78 19.23
CA ASN A 91 -8.57 -6.38 20.19
C ASN A 91 -9.29 -6.98 21.41
N ASP A 92 -10.36 -6.34 21.88
CA ASP A 92 -11.21 -6.85 22.95
C ASP A 92 -11.96 -8.10 22.52
N ASN A 93 -12.51 -8.12 21.30
CA ASN A 93 -13.13 -9.31 20.73
C ASN A 93 -12.13 -10.47 20.63
N LEU A 94 -10.89 -10.21 20.18
CA LEU A 94 -9.84 -11.22 20.07
C LEU A 94 -9.42 -11.76 21.45
N ARG A 95 -9.37 -10.92 22.49
CA ARG A 95 -9.12 -11.36 23.87
C ARG A 95 -10.22 -12.31 24.34
N ARG A 96 -11.50 -11.96 24.12
CA ARG A 96 -12.64 -12.81 24.47
C ARG A 96 -12.63 -14.13 23.71
N MET A 97 -12.27 -14.13 22.42
CA MET A 97 -12.07 -15.36 21.65
C MET A 97 -10.99 -16.26 22.27
N LYS A 98 -9.87 -15.69 22.72
CA LYS A 98 -8.81 -16.45 23.40
C LYS A 98 -9.30 -17.04 24.72
N THR A 99 -10.02 -16.28 25.54
CA THR A 99 -10.64 -16.78 26.78
C THR A 99 -11.57 -17.95 26.50
N LEU A 100 -12.49 -17.82 25.54
CA LEU A 100 -13.38 -18.91 25.12
C LEU A 100 -12.61 -20.14 24.63
N SER A 101 -11.54 -19.94 23.86
CA SER A 101 -10.71 -21.05 23.37
C SER A 101 -10.03 -21.81 24.52
N THR A 102 -9.67 -21.11 25.60
CA THR A 102 -9.10 -21.76 26.79
C THR A 102 -10.15 -22.53 27.58
N LEU A 103 -11.36 -21.99 27.73
CA LEU A 103 -12.48 -22.65 28.42
C LEU A 103 -12.98 -23.88 27.65
N LEU A 104 -12.98 -23.82 26.32
CA LEU A 104 -13.40 -24.94 25.45
C LEU A 104 -12.30 -25.99 25.20
N ARG A 105 -11.17 -25.93 25.92
CA ARG A 105 -10.06 -26.87 25.71
C ARG A 105 -10.51 -28.30 26.04
N GLY A 106 -10.40 -29.21 25.06
CA GLY A 106 -10.85 -30.61 25.21
C GLY A 106 -12.35 -30.82 24.96
N SER A 107 -13.12 -29.76 24.71
CA SER A 107 -14.53 -29.85 24.32
C SER A 107 -14.70 -30.19 22.85
N PRO A 108 -15.71 -31.01 22.45
CA PRO A 108 -16.01 -31.29 21.05
C PRO A 108 -16.46 -30.05 20.26
N TYR A 109 -16.87 -28.97 20.95
CA TYR A 109 -17.33 -27.72 20.32
C TYR A 109 -16.21 -26.69 20.10
N SER A 110 -14.95 -27.04 20.40
CA SER A 110 -13.80 -26.17 20.22
C SER A 110 -13.54 -25.88 18.74
N THR A 111 -13.59 -24.61 18.34
CA THR A 111 -13.25 -24.17 16.99
C THR A 111 -11.87 -23.50 17.01
N LYS A 112 -11.00 -23.86 16.06
CA LYS A 112 -9.68 -23.23 15.95
C LYS A 112 -9.82 -21.76 15.54
N ILE A 113 -9.17 -20.87 16.26
CA ILE A 113 -9.04 -19.47 15.85
C ILE A 113 -8.13 -19.42 14.61
N PRO A 114 -8.55 -18.78 13.51
CA PRO A 114 -7.71 -18.63 12.32
C PRO A 114 -6.40 -17.92 12.65
N ALA A 115 -5.27 -18.49 12.20
CA ALA A 115 -3.93 -17.92 12.42
C ALA A 115 -3.71 -16.56 11.73
N SER A 116 -4.58 -16.20 10.78
CA SER A 116 -4.61 -14.90 10.12
C SER A 116 -5.03 -13.77 11.07
N LEU A 117 -5.82 -14.06 12.11
CA LEU A 117 -6.30 -13.06 13.07
C LEU A 117 -5.24 -12.83 14.15
N LYS A 118 -4.63 -11.65 14.14
CA LYS A 118 -3.57 -11.24 15.07
C LYS A 118 -4.04 -10.07 15.93
N LEU A 119 -3.36 -9.82 17.04
CA LEU A 119 -3.59 -8.62 17.86
C LEU A 119 -3.09 -7.40 17.09
N ILE A 120 -3.89 -6.32 17.04
CA ILE A 120 -3.52 -5.07 16.38
C ILE A 120 -2.64 -4.24 17.31
N ASP A 121 -1.43 -3.91 16.86
CA ASP A 121 -0.61 -2.88 17.49
C ASP A 121 -1.08 -1.49 17.04
N LEU A 122 -1.66 -0.72 17.96
CA LEU A 122 -2.21 0.61 17.67
C LEU A 122 -1.16 1.59 17.13
N ARG A 123 0.13 1.36 17.36
CA ARG A 123 1.21 2.26 16.90
C ARG A 123 1.71 1.91 15.50
N LYS A 124 1.75 0.61 15.17
CA LYS A 124 2.37 0.12 13.92
C LYS A 124 1.35 -0.29 12.87
N ASP A 125 0.26 -0.94 13.27
CA ASP A 125 -0.66 -1.58 12.35
C ASP A 125 -1.74 -0.63 11.81
N LEU A 126 -1.92 0.54 12.43
CA LEU A 126 -2.90 1.56 12.02
C LEU A 126 -2.33 2.59 11.04
N ALA A 127 -1.20 2.28 10.42
CA ALA A 127 -0.66 3.10 9.34
C ALA A 127 -1.65 3.06 8.15
N PRO A 128 -2.12 4.21 7.66
CA PRO A 128 -2.96 4.21 6.47
C PRO A 128 -2.18 3.62 5.30
N ALA A 129 -2.75 2.63 4.62
CA ALA A 129 -2.22 2.20 3.33
C ALA A 129 -2.32 3.38 2.36
N ASP A 130 -1.21 3.75 1.75
CA ASP A 130 -1.18 4.87 0.81
C ASP A 130 -1.76 4.39 -0.54
N LEU A 131 -3.08 4.31 -0.59
CA LEU A 131 -3.83 3.72 -1.71
C LEU A 131 -3.88 4.61 -2.95
N HIS A 132 -3.67 5.92 -2.78
CA HIS A 132 -3.85 6.89 -3.85
C HIS A 132 -2.55 7.56 -4.32
N SER A 133 -1.46 7.46 -3.58
CA SER A 133 -0.18 8.01 -4.03
C SER A 133 0.52 7.03 -4.96
N ALA A 134 1.10 7.53 -6.04
CA ALA A 134 2.03 6.74 -6.83
C ALA A 134 3.23 6.37 -5.93
N ARG A 135 3.64 5.10 -5.95
CA ARG A 135 4.81 4.65 -5.19
C ARG A 135 6.02 5.44 -5.67
N THR A 136 6.66 6.18 -4.77
CA THR A 136 7.90 6.92 -5.06
C THR A 136 9.13 6.02 -4.88
N LEU A 137 10.28 6.50 -5.36
CA LEU A 137 11.57 5.83 -5.16
C LEU A 137 11.78 5.58 -3.65
N GLY A 138 12.04 4.32 -3.25
CA GLY A 138 12.18 3.91 -1.84
C GLY A 138 10.90 3.39 -1.18
N ALA A 139 9.73 3.51 -1.81
CA ALA A 139 8.48 2.94 -1.31
C ALA A 139 8.45 1.39 -1.36
N SER A 140 9.42 0.74 -2.01
CA SER A 140 9.57 -0.72 -2.03
C SER A 140 9.83 -1.31 -0.64
N LYS A 141 10.46 -0.55 0.26
CA LYS A 141 10.76 -0.98 1.63
C LYS A 141 9.57 -0.87 2.60
N LYS A 142 8.48 -0.22 2.17
CA LYS A 142 7.26 -0.10 3.00
C LYS A 142 6.43 -1.37 2.82
N THR A 143 6.32 -2.14 3.90
CA THR A 143 5.42 -3.29 3.98
C THR A 143 4.06 -2.81 4.50
N ASP A 144 2.99 -3.13 3.77
CA ASP A 144 1.64 -2.82 4.22
C ASP A 144 1.29 -3.60 5.50
N SER A 145 0.41 -3.02 6.31
CA SER A 145 -0.09 -3.67 7.52
C SER A 145 -0.82 -4.97 7.18
N TRP A 146 -0.60 -6.00 8.00
CA TRP A 146 -1.20 -7.34 7.81
C TRP A 146 -2.73 -7.30 7.69
N ILE A 147 -3.37 -6.27 8.28
CA ILE A 147 -4.81 -5.99 8.21
C ILE A 147 -5.34 -6.04 6.78
N PHE A 148 -4.56 -5.59 5.79
CA PHE A 148 -4.99 -5.54 4.39
C PHE A 148 -4.86 -6.87 3.64
N GLY A 149 -4.14 -7.85 4.19
CA GLY A 149 -3.89 -9.16 3.58
C GLY A 149 -4.78 -10.29 4.11
N VAL A 150 -5.67 -10.02 5.07
CA VAL A 150 -6.53 -11.04 5.68
C VAL A 150 -7.89 -11.05 4.99
N ALA A 151 -8.31 -12.18 4.43
CA ALA A 151 -9.67 -12.36 3.92
C ALA A 151 -10.43 -13.39 4.76
N PRO A 152 -11.77 -13.26 4.89
CA PRO A 152 -12.60 -14.34 5.42
C PRO A 152 -12.45 -15.61 4.55
N PRO A 153 -12.50 -16.81 5.14
CA PRO A 153 -12.49 -18.05 4.35
C PRO A 153 -13.72 -18.10 3.43
N GLY A 154 -13.50 -18.31 2.13
CA GLY A 154 -14.55 -18.33 1.11
C GLY A 154 -14.96 -16.96 0.56
N SER A 155 -14.36 -15.87 1.03
CA SER A 155 -14.50 -14.54 0.44
C SER A 155 -13.58 -14.41 -0.77
N GLU A 156 -14.09 -13.90 -1.89
CA GLU A 156 -13.23 -13.43 -2.99
C GLU A 156 -12.26 -12.36 -2.47
N GLU A 157 -11.05 -12.30 -3.05
CA GLU A 157 -10.12 -11.20 -2.77
C GLU A 157 -10.85 -9.86 -2.89
N GLY A 158 -10.84 -9.11 -1.77
CA GLY A 158 -11.55 -7.83 -1.68
C GLY A 158 -11.14 -6.90 -2.83
N GLU A 159 -12.12 -6.22 -3.42
CA GLU A 159 -11.92 -5.31 -4.57
C GLU A 159 -10.76 -4.33 -4.37
N ALA A 160 -10.59 -3.83 -3.14
CA ALA A 160 -9.46 -2.96 -2.78
C ALA A 160 -8.07 -3.60 -3.03
N GLN A 161 -7.90 -4.90 -2.76
CA GLN A 161 -6.65 -5.60 -3.02
C GLN A 161 -6.43 -5.79 -4.53
N ARG A 162 -7.49 -6.15 -5.27
CA ARG A 162 -7.44 -6.24 -6.74
C ARG A 162 -7.07 -4.91 -7.38
N VAL A 163 -7.72 -3.82 -6.96
CA VAL A 163 -7.43 -2.46 -7.43
C VAL A 163 -5.99 -2.05 -7.10
N ARG A 164 -5.50 -2.37 -5.90
CA ARG A 164 -4.09 -2.13 -5.54
C ARG A 164 -3.14 -2.86 -6.47
N TRP A 165 -3.39 -4.14 -6.72
CA TRP A 165 -2.59 -4.95 -7.63
C TRP A 165 -2.59 -4.39 -9.04
N VAL A 166 -3.77 -4.08 -9.59
CA VAL A 166 -3.92 -3.50 -10.95
C VAL A 166 -3.16 -2.17 -11.07
N ARG A 167 -3.25 -1.29 -10.06
CA ARG A 167 -2.50 -0.01 -10.06
C ARG A 167 -0.99 -0.24 -9.98
N ALA A 168 -0.53 -1.16 -9.13
CA ALA A 168 0.89 -1.48 -9.03
C ALA A 168 1.43 -2.06 -10.34
N TRP A 169 0.65 -2.92 -11.00
CA TRP A 169 0.99 -3.49 -12.29
C TRP A 169 1.02 -2.44 -13.41
N ALA A 170 0.04 -1.53 -13.46
CA ALA A 170 0.04 -0.43 -14.42
C ALA A 170 1.26 0.50 -14.26
N ASN A 171 1.65 0.81 -13.02
CA ASN A 171 2.87 1.57 -12.76
C ASN A 171 4.13 0.82 -13.20
N PHE A 172 4.20 -0.49 -12.95
CA PHE A 172 5.31 -1.32 -13.43
C PHE A 172 5.42 -1.29 -14.96
N LEU A 173 4.31 -1.44 -15.68
CA LEU A 173 4.28 -1.37 -17.13
C LEU A 173 4.76 -0.02 -17.66
N ARG A 174 4.29 1.08 -17.05
CA ARG A 174 4.73 2.44 -17.40
C ARG A 174 6.22 2.64 -17.17
N THR A 175 6.74 2.24 -16.01
CA THR A 175 8.17 2.35 -15.73
C THR A 175 9.00 1.51 -16.71
N ASN A 176 8.51 0.32 -17.08
CA ASN A 176 9.17 -0.50 -18.10
C ASN A 176 9.17 0.17 -19.48
N GLU A 177 8.07 0.84 -19.86
CA GLU A 177 8.02 1.65 -21.08
C GLU A 177 9.03 2.81 -21.04
N GLU A 178 9.08 3.58 -19.94
CA GLU A 178 10.03 4.69 -19.75
C GLU A 178 11.49 4.22 -19.86
N VAL A 179 11.83 3.05 -19.30
CA VAL A 179 13.17 2.44 -19.44
C VAL A 179 13.45 2.07 -20.90
N ASN A 180 12.49 1.47 -21.60
CA ASN A 180 12.65 1.11 -23.01
C ASN A 180 12.82 2.34 -23.90
N LEU A 181 12.04 3.40 -23.65
CA LEU A 181 12.17 4.69 -24.32
C LEU A 181 13.56 5.30 -24.08
N LEU A 182 14.05 5.32 -22.85
CA LEU A 182 15.39 5.82 -22.53
C LEU A 182 16.48 5.07 -23.30
N TYR A 183 16.40 3.73 -23.38
CA TYR A 183 17.34 2.95 -24.19
C TYR A 183 17.20 3.23 -25.70
N ALA A 184 15.98 3.48 -26.19
CA ALA A 184 15.76 3.84 -27.58
C ALA A 184 16.34 5.23 -27.90
N GLU A 185 16.15 6.20 -27.01
CA GLU A 185 16.70 7.55 -27.08
C GLU A 185 18.22 7.53 -27.04
N ALA A 186 18.83 6.79 -26.10
CA ALA A 186 20.29 6.65 -26.03
C ALA A 186 20.88 6.10 -27.34
N ARG A 187 20.25 5.07 -27.91
CA ARG A 187 20.65 4.53 -29.22
C ARG A 187 20.43 5.54 -30.35
N ALA A 188 19.35 6.32 -30.30
CA ALA A 188 19.06 7.35 -31.30
C ALA A 188 20.06 8.50 -31.26
N VAL A 189 20.42 8.98 -30.06
CA VAL A 189 21.46 10.00 -29.84
C VAL A 189 22.79 9.51 -30.39
N ARG A 190 23.20 8.29 -30.06
CA ARG A 190 24.43 7.68 -30.61
C ARG A 190 24.41 7.65 -32.15
N ARG A 191 23.30 7.22 -32.77
CA ARG A 191 23.15 7.25 -34.24
C ARG A 191 23.20 8.68 -34.79
N GLY A 192 22.60 9.64 -34.09
CA GLY A 192 22.64 11.06 -34.45
C GLY A 192 24.05 11.64 -34.45
N PHE A 193 24.87 11.28 -33.46
CA PHE A 193 26.29 11.65 -33.41
C PHE A 193 27.09 11.00 -34.54
N LEU A 194 26.92 9.70 -34.80
CA LEU A 194 27.57 9.04 -35.94
C LEU A 194 27.18 9.65 -37.29
N THR A 195 25.90 10.01 -37.44
CA THR A 195 25.40 10.67 -38.66
C THR A 195 26.00 12.06 -38.81
N SER A 196 26.05 12.84 -37.72
CA SER A 196 26.72 14.15 -37.70
C SER A 196 28.20 14.03 -38.06
N ALA A 197 28.92 13.09 -37.45
CA ALA A 197 30.33 12.83 -37.74
C ALA A 197 30.56 12.49 -39.22
N ARG A 198 29.67 11.68 -39.80
CA ARG A 198 29.69 11.36 -41.23
C ARG A 198 29.46 12.59 -42.10
N LEU A 199 28.45 13.40 -41.83
CA LEU A 199 28.18 14.63 -42.59
C LEU A 199 29.36 15.61 -42.56
N TRP A 200 30.00 15.79 -41.39
CA TRP A 200 31.20 16.62 -41.28
C TRP A 200 32.39 16.06 -42.07
N LYS A 201 32.54 14.73 -42.17
CA LYS A 201 33.53 14.09 -43.06
C LYS A 201 33.20 14.29 -44.54
N GLU A 202 31.93 14.27 -44.91
CA GLU A 202 31.51 14.55 -46.29
C GLU A 202 31.80 16.02 -46.66
N CYS A 203 31.64 16.96 -45.72
CA CYS A 203 32.04 18.37 -45.91
C CYS A 203 33.56 18.57 -46.10
N ASP A 204 34.42 17.76 -45.47
CA ASP A 204 35.88 17.74 -45.71
C ASP A 204 36.22 17.35 -47.16
N SER A 205 35.38 16.54 -47.81
CA SER A 205 35.57 16.10 -49.20
C SER A 205 35.03 17.07 -50.27
N ALA A 206 34.52 18.24 -49.88
CA ALA A 206 34.00 19.24 -50.82
C ALA A 206 35.11 19.83 -51.72
N LYS A 207 34.76 20.17 -52.97
CA LYS A 207 35.74 20.64 -53.98
C LYS A 207 36.50 21.88 -53.49
N PRO A 208 37.82 21.98 -53.78
CA PRO A 208 38.70 23.04 -53.28
C PRO A 208 38.34 24.46 -53.75
N GLU A 209 37.47 24.62 -54.75
CA GLU A 209 36.93 25.93 -55.17
C GLU A 209 36.16 26.67 -54.07
N TYR A 210 35.62 25.97 -53.07
CA TYR A 210 34.72 26.55 -52.06
C TYR A 210 35.22 26.42 -50.61
N ALA A 211 36.31 25.67 -50.36
CA ALA A 211 36.74 25.30 -49.01
C ALA A 211 38.15 25.81 -48.67
N SER A 212 38.25 26.71 -47.70
CA SER A 212 39.53 27.13 -47.11
C SER A 212 40.16 26.01 -46.26
N ALA A 213 41.50 26.00 -46.14
CA ALA A 213 42.23 25.06 -45.28
C ALA A 213 41.73 25.10 -43.82
N GLY A 214 41.31 26.27 -43.33
CA GLY A 214 40.72 26.42 -42.00
C GLY A 214 39.35 25.77 -41.86
N ALA A 215 38.50 25.87 -42.90
CA ALA A 215 37.18 25.22 -42.91
C ALA A 215 37.30 23.69 -42.92
N THR A 216 38.29 23.18 -43.65
CA THR A 216 38.65 21.76 -43.72
C THR A 216 39.10 21.24 -42.35
N ALA A 217 40.00 21.96 -41.68
CA ALA A 217 40.47 21.61 -40.34
C ALA A 217 39.33 21.62 -39.30
N TYR A 218 38.43 22.60 -39.37
CA TYR A 218 37.27 22.69 -38.50
C TYR A 218 36.27 21.53 -38.71
N ALA A 219 36.00 21.16 -39.96
CA ALA A 219 35.15 20.02 -40.28
C ALA A 219 35.70 18.71 -39.70
N ARG A 220 37.02 18.48 -39.83
CA ARG A 220 37.69 17.31 -39.21
C ARG A 220 37.60 17.31 -37.68
N GLN A 221 37.80 18.48 -37.06
CA GLN A 221 37.66 18.62 -35.61
C GLN A 221 36.24 18.27 -35.15
N LYS A 222 35.21 18.75 -35.85
CA LYS A 222 33.80 18.43 -35.54
C LYS A 222 33.47 16.96 -35.78
N ALA A 223 33.99 16.37 -36.86
CA ALA A 223 33.83 14.93 -37.10
C ALA A 223 34.43 14.08 -35.97
N ALA A 224 35.63 14.44 -35.49
CA ALA A 224 36.29 13.76 -34.37
C ALA A 224 35.49 13.92 -33.07
N MET A 225 35.05 15.13 -32.75
CA MET A 225 34.21 15.44 -31.58
C MET A 225 32.92 14.61 -31.57
N PHE A 226 32.19 14.54 -32.68
CA PHE A 226 30.96 13.74 -32.74
C PHE A 226 31.23 12.23 -32.73
N SER A 227 32.41 11.80 -33.17
CA SER A 227 32.80 10.38 -33.06
C SER A 227 33.07 10.00 -31.60
N SER A 228 33.76 10.84 -30.83
CA SER A 228 34.00 10.59 -29.41
C SER A 228 32.70 10.60 -28.59
N MET A 229 31.81 11.56 -28.86
CA MET A 229 30.49 11.62 -28.21
C MET A 229 29.58 10.42 -28.50
N ALA A 230 29.88 9.61 -29.52
CA ALA A 230 29.13 8.38 -29.82
C ALA A 230 29.70 7.14 -29.10
N GLU A 231 30.89 7.26 -28.50
CA GLU A 231 31.59 6.21 -27.75
C GLU A 231 31.41 6.38 -26.24
N ASP A 232 31.20 7.61 -25.78
CA ASP A 232 30.74 7.97 -24.42
C ASP A 232 29.29 7.53 -24.15
#